data_AF-A0A1V5JAR0-F1
#
_entry.id   AF-A0A1V5JAR0-F1
#
_cell.length_a   1.000
_cell.length_b   1.000
_cell.length_c   1.000
_cell.angle_alpha   90.00
_cell.angle_beta   90.00
_cell.angle_gamma   90.00
#
_symmetry.space_group_name_H-M   'P 1'
#
loop_
_entity.id
_entity.type
_entity.pdbx_description
1 polymer ?
#
loop_
_entity_poly.entity_id
_entity_poly.type
_entity_poly.pdbx_seq_one_letter_code
_entity_poly.pdbx_strand_id
1 'polypeptide(L)'
;MRWAQKRVVDLEKEDLCGFIFKSDSPSSGMERVKIYDENKMPVKKGVGIFAGIFMKHFPLLPVEDEGRLHDPALRENFIERAFALRRWRESRKEKGGKEALIDFHTSHKFLILAHSPRHYQLMGKLVANQRSMPREELLDKYQVLLLESLALKGTPQKHVNVLQHMLGYFKKQLTADEKTELLEIIGDYQRGYIPLIVPVSLLRHYVRKYEQSYLQRQVYLNPHPVELKLRNHV
;
A
#
# COMPACT_ATOMS: atom_id res chain seq x y z
N MET A 1 21.00 -23.14 -7.59
CA MET A 1 19.57 -23.27 -7.97
C MET A 1 18.75 -24.14 -7.01
N ARG A 2 19.12 -25.42 -6.79
CA ARG A 2 18.32 -26.36 -5.94
C ARG A 2 18.02 -25.86 -4.52
N TRP A 3 18.99 -25.23 -3.84
CA TRP A 3 18.76 -24.65 -2.51
C TRP A 3 17.69 -23.56 -2.52
N ALA A 4 17.75 -22.63 -3.47
CA ALA A 4 16.81 -21.50 -3.56
C ALA A 4 15.38 -21.99 -3.82
N GLN A 5 15.22 -22.99 -4.70
CA GLN A 5 13.92 -23.61 -4.98
C GLN A 5 13.34 -24.32 -3.75
N LYS A 6 14.17 -25.06 -2.98
CA LYS A 6 13.72 -25.67 -1.73
C LYS A 6 13.32 -24.60 -0.70
N ARG A 7 14.11 -23.54 -0.57
CA ARG A 7 13.89 -22.50 0.42
C ARG A 7 12.58 -21.73 0.19
N VAL A 8 12.22 -21.41 -1.05
CA VAL A 8 10.94 -20.71 -1.31
C VAL A 8 9.73 -21.56 -0.95
N VAL A 9 9.80 -22.88 -1.14
CA VAL A 9 8.75 -23.83 -0.68
C VAL A 9 8.68 -23.87 0.84
N ASP A 10 9.83 -23.91 1.53
CA ASP A 10 9.84 -23.88 3.00
C ASP A 10 9.21 -22.58 3.55
N LEU A 11 9.43 -21.44 2.87
CA LEU A 11 8.90 -20.13 3.26
C LEU A 11 7.38 -19.97 3.08
N GLU A 12 6.71 -20.86 2.33
CA GLU A 12 5.24 -20.84 2.21
C GLU A 12 4.56 -21.03 3.58
N LYS A 13 5.23 -21.72 4.51
CA LYS A 13 4.72 -22.05 5.85
C LYS A 13 4.77 -20.87 6.82
N GLU A 14 5.48 -19.80 6.48
CA GLU A 14 5.78 -18.69 7.39
C GLU A 14 4.76 -17.54 7.33
N ASP A 15 3.66 -17.67 6.56
CA ASP A 15 2.62 -16.63 6.37
C ASP A 15 3.21 -15.23 6.10
N LEU A 16 4.25 -15.17 5.27
CA LEU A 16 5.02 -13.94 5.00
C LEU A 16 4.13 -12.81 4.47
N CYS A 17 4.20 -11.62 5.06
CA CYS A 17 3.50 -10.42 4.57
C CYS A 17 4.41 -9.44 3.81
N GLY A 18 5.71 -9.69 3.82
CA GLY A 18 6.70 -8.98 3.01
C GLY A 18 8.07 -9.64 3.14
N PHE A 19 9.00 -9.27 2.27
CA PHE A 19 10.38 -9.76 2.32
C PHE A 19 11.37 -8.65 2.00
N ILE A 20 12.42 -8.51 2.82
CA ILE A 20 13.49 -7.52 2.60
C ILE A 20 14.73 -8.28 2.16
N PHE A 21 15.23 -7.93 0.99
CA PHE A 21 16.48 -8.46 0.47
C PHE A 21 17.68 -7.68 1.03
N LYS A 22 18.76 -8.40 1.37
CA LYS A 22 20.04 -7.78 1.74
C LYS A 22 20.69 -7.17 0.50
N SER A 23 21.03 -5.89 0.56
CA SER A 23 21.72 -5.17 -0.52
C SER A 23 23.11 -5.73 -0.80
N ASP A 24 23.58 -5.55 -2.03
CA ASP A 24 24.92 -5.96 -2.50
C ASP A 24 25.25 -7.45 -2.36
N SER A 25 24.27 -8.29 -2.01
CA SER A 25 24.40 -9.74 -2.01
C SER A 25 24.35 -10.28 -3.45
N PRO A 26 25.37 -11.04 -3.90
CA PRO A 26 25.36 -11.69 -5.21
C PRO A 26 24.16 -12.63 -5.42
N SER A 27 23.62 -13.19 -4.33
CA SER A 27 22.48 -14.12 -4.37
C SER A 27 21.14 -13.45 -4.09
N SER A 28 21.11 -12.37 -3.28
CA SER A 28 19.86 -11.80 -2.74
C SER A 28 19.53 -10.39 -3.26
N GLY A 29 20.42 -9.67 -3.94
CA GLY A 29 20.11 -8.30 -4.38
C GLY A 29 18.91 -8.27 -5.34
N MET A 30 17.89 -7.48 -5.00
CA MET A 30 16.64 -7.39 -5.77
C MET A 30 16.79 -6.59 -7.06
N GLU A 31 17.73 -5.65 -7.09
CA GLU A 31 18.04 -4.80 -8.24
C GLU A 31 19.52 -4.39 -8.12
N ARG A 32 20.28 -4.35 -9.23
CA ARG A 32 21.71 -3.94 -9.30
C ARG A 32 22.74 -4.89 -8.68
N VAL A 33 22.54 -6.20 -8.77
CA VAL A 33 23.63 -7.16 -8.48
C VAL A 33 24.76 -6.98 -9.49
N LYS A 34 26.02 -6.94 -9.01
CA LYS A 34 27.21 -7.04 -9.86
C LYS A 34 27.22 -8.41 -10.52
N ILE A 35 26.86 -8.49 -11.80
CA ILE A 35 27.09 -9.70 -12.59
C ILE A 35 28.53 -9.60 -13.10
N TYR A 36 29.32 -10.63 -12.82
CA TYR A 36 30.66 -10.78 -13.39
C TYR A 36 30.53 -11.47 -14.74
N ASP A 37 30.79 -10.71 -15.81
CA ASP A 37 30.97 -11.24 -17.17
C ASP A 37 32.34 -11.93 -17.27
N GLU A 38 32.52 -12.84 -18.22
CA GLU A 38 33.78 -13.54 -18.53
C GLU A 38 34.94 -12.54 -18.80
N ASN A 39 34.60 -11.29 -19.14
CA ASN A 39 35.51 -10.17 -19.36
C ASN A 39 35.80 -9.27 -18.13
N LYS A 40 35.54 -9.71 -16.89
CA LYS A 40 35.93 -9.03 -15.62
C LYS A 40 35.42 -7.58 -15.41
N MET A 41 34.50 -7.08 -16.23
CA MET A 41 33.87 -5.76 -16.03
C MET A 41 32.50 -5.91 -15.34
N PRO A 42 32.30 -5.40 -14.11
CA PRO A 42 31.05 -5.60 -13.39
C PRO A 42 29.92 -4.74 -13.94
N VAL A 43 28.90 -5.37 -14.52
CA VAL A 43 27.66 -4.69 -14.95
C VAL A 43 26.63 -4.82 -13.82
N LYS A 44 26.24 -3.69 -13.21
CA LYS A 44 25.23 -3.62 -12.14
C LYS A 44 23.80 -3.62 -12.71
N LYS A 45 23.37 -4.72 -13.33
CA LYS A 45 22.01 -4.86 -13.90
C LYS A 45 21.27 -6.15 -13.52
N GLY A 46 21.86 -7.02 -12.69
CA GLY A 46 21.26 -8.31 -12.33
C GLY A 46 20.28 -8.26 -11.17
N VAL A 47 19.34 -9.21 -11.16
CA VAL A 47 18.63 -9.68 -9.96
C VAL A 47 19.40 -10.90 -9.44
N GLY A 48 19.66 -10.97 -8.14
CA GLY A 48 20.30 -12.12 -7.51
C GLY A 48 19.48 -13.39 -7.75
N ILE A 49 20.16 -14.52 -7.92
CA ILE A 49 19.51 -15.80 -8.28
C ILE A 49 18.36 -16.16 -7.31
N PHE A 50 18.53 -15.94 -6.00
CA PHE A 50 17.48 -16.21 -5.04
C PHE A 50 16.35 -15.18 -5.13
N ALA A 51 16.65 -13.90 -5.30
CA ALA A 51 15.63 -12.86 -5.44
C ALA A 51 14.74 -13.10 -6.67
N GLY A 52 15.32 -13.50 -7.80
CA GLY A 52 14.56 -13.84 -9.00
C GLY A 52 13.65 -15.05 -8.80
N ILE A 53 14.16 -16.12 -8.16
CA ILE A 53 13.36 -17.31 -7.83
C ILE A 53 12.24 -16.94 -6.84
N PHE A 54 12.55 -16.16 -5.81
CA PHE A 54 11.61 -15.73 -4.79
C PHE A 54 10.48 -14.90 -5.38
N MET A 55 10.79 -13.89 -6.20
CA MET A 55 9.76 -13.04 -6.83
C MET A 55 8.90 -13.81 -7.83
N LYS A 56 9.46 -14.80 -8.53
CA LYS A 56 8.67 -15.69 -9.39
C LYS A 56 7.74 -16.60 -8.59
N HIS A 57 8.18 -17.06 -7.42
CA HIS A 57 7.41 -17.93 -6.54
C HIS A 57 6.33 -17.17 -5.76
N PHE A 58 6.62 -15.93 -5.36
CA PHE A 58 5.74 -15.03 -4.60
C PHE A 58 5.45 -13.73 -5.36
N PRO A 59 4.78 -13.79 -6.52
CA PRO A 59 4.64 -12.63 -7.43
C PRO A 59 3.86 -11.46 -6.83
N LEU A 60 3.00 -11.73 -5.84
CA LEU A 60 2.17 -10.73 -5.19
C LEU A 60 2.72 -10.26 -3.83
N LEU A 61 3.79 -10.87 -3.33
CA LEU A 61 4.33 -10.52 -2.02
C LEU A 61 5.07 -9.17 -2.11
N PRO A 62 4.82 -8.23 -1.17
CA PRO A 62 5.62 -7.03 -1.05
C PRO A 62 7.09 -7.39 -0.82
N VAL A 63 7.96 -6.88 -1.69
CA VAL A 63 9.40 -7.08 -1.57
C VAL A 63 10.11 -5.75 -1.76
N GLU A 64 11.22 -5.56 -1.04
CA GLU A 64 12.08 -4.39 -1.19
C GLU A 64 13.54 -4.75 -0.87
N ASP A 65 14.47 -3.89 -1.26
CA ASP A 65 15.89 -3.99 -0.92
C ASP A 65 16.21 -3.13 0.30
N GLU A 66 17.01 -3.65 1.23
CA GLU A 66 17.44 -2.94 2.46
C GLU A 66 17.97 -1.53 2.19
N GLY A 67 18.84 -1.37 1.20
CA GLY A 67 19.45 -0.10 0.82
C GLY A 67 18.42 0.87 0.24
N ARG A 68 17.42 0.34 -0.49
CA ARG A 68 16.30 1.12 -1.01
C ARG A 68 15.35 1.58 0.10
N LEU A 69 15.26 0.84 1.22
CA LEU A 69 14.50 1.28 2.38
C LEU A 69 15.10 2.52 3.06
N HIS A 70 16.30 2.98 2.72
CA HIS A 70 16.77 4.30 3.16
C HIS A 70 15.94 5.46 2.57
N ASP A 71 15.34 5.28 1.40
CA ASP A 71 14.38 6.21 0.80
C ASP A 71 13.06 6.17 1.59
N PRO A 72 12.61 7.30 2.18
CA PRO A 72 11.40 7.31 3.01
C PRO A 72 10.14 6.88 2.25
N ALA A 73 9.99 7.25 0.98
CA ALA A 73 8.80 6.93 0.20
C ALA A 73 8.73 5.45 -0.19
N LEU A 74 9.88 4.82 -0.48
CA LEU A 74 9.96 3.37 -0.67
C LEU A 74 9.66 2.61 0.62
N ARG A 75 10.22 3.07 1.75
CA ARG A 75 9.95 2.47 3.06
C ARG A 75 8.48 2.56 3.45
N GLU A 76 7.86 3.72 3.28
CA GLU A 76 6.43 3.91 3.53
C GLU A 76 5.60 2.94 2.67
N ASN A 77 5.87 2.90 1.36
CA ASN A 77 5.12 2.04 0.45
C ASN A 77 5.27 0.55 0.78
N PHE A 78 6.49 0.08 1.07
CA PHE A 78 6.73 -1.32 1.45
C PHE A 78 5.97 -1.70 2.71
N ILE A 79 6.08 -0.89 3.77
CA ILE A 79 5.40 -1.15 5.04
C ILE A 79 3.87 -1.12 4.85
N GLU A 80 3.35 -0.13 4.13
CA GLU A 80 1.91 -0.01 3.88
C GLU A 80 1.37 -1.25 3.14
N ARG A 81 2.08 -1.73 2.13
CA ARG A 81 1.72 -2.96 1.39
C ARG A 81 1.75 -4.19 2.29
N ALA A 82 2.74 -4.31 3.18
CA ALA A 82 2.84 -5.43 4.10
C ALA A 82 1.66 -5.47 5.09
N PHE A 83 1.30 -4.32 5.68
CA PHE A 83 0.13 -4.21 6.55
C PHE A 83 -1.19 -4.45 5.79
N ALA A 84 -1.30 -3.98 4.55
CA ALA A 84 -2.48 -4.23 3.73
C ALA A 84 -2.67 -5.72 3.39
N LEU A 85 -1.58 -6.42 3.06
CA LEU A 85 -1.61 -7.86 2.83
C LEU A 85 -1.98 -8.63 4.10
N ARG A 86 -1.44 -8.22 5.26
CA ARG A 86 -1.80 -8.81 6.55
C ARG A 86 -3.30 -8.68 6.84
N ARG A 87 -3.83 -7.45 6.77
CA ARG A 87 -5.27 -7.16 6.96
C ARG A 87 -6.14 -7.95 5.98
N TRP A 88 -5.70 -8.09 4.73
CA TRP A 88 -6.41 -8.86 3.72
C TRP A 88 -6.49 -10.34 4.10
N ARG A 89 -5.36 -10.95 4.48
CA ARG A 89 -5.33 -12.36 4.90
C ARG A 89 -6.18 -12.61 6.14
N GLU A 90 -6.14 -11.72 7.12
CA GLU A 90 -7.01 -11.79 8.31
C GLU A 90 -8.49 -11.72 7.91
N SER A 91 -8.87 -10.79 7.02
CA SER A 91 -10.25 -10.68 6.55
C SER A 91 -10.74 -11.93 5.81
N ARG A 92 -9.86 -12.60 5.05
CA ARG A 92 -10.17 -13.88 4.39
C ARG A 92 -10.40 -15.01 5.41
N LYS A 93 -9.60 -15.04 6.50
CA LYS A 93 -9.69 -16.06 7.56
C LYS A 93 -10.93 -15.89 8.44
N GLU A 94 -11.22 -14.66 8.88
CA GLU A 94 -12.25 -14.40 9.91
C GLU A 94 -13.69 -14.42 9.37
N LYS A 95 -13.93 -13.79 8.22
CA LYS A 95 -15.28 -13.50 7.75
C LYS A 95 -15.66 -14.17 6.43
N GLY A 96 -14.69 -14.82 5.78
CA GLY A 96 -14.85 -15.80 4.69
C GLY A 96 -15.99 -15.56 3.70
N GLY A 97 -16.32 -14.33 3.34
CA GLY A 97 -17.61 -14.05 2.71
C GLY A 97 -17.60 -12.78 1.87
N LYS A 98 -18.66 -12.62 1.09
CA LYS A 98 -18.87 -11.43 0.24
C LYS A 98 -19.03 -10.15 1.08
N GLU A 99 -19.60 -10.27 2.28
CA GLU A 99 -19.71 -9.15 3.24
C GLU A 99 -18.33 -8.71 3.77
N ALA A 100 -17.44 -9.66 4.07
CA ALA A 100 -16.07 -9.37 4.47
C ALA A 100 -15.32 -8.53 3.42
N LEU A 101 -15.53 -8.87 2.15
CA LEU A 101 -14.97 -8.13 1.04
C LEU A 101 -15.50 -6.70 0.95
N ILE A 102 -16.81 -6.50 1.14
CA ILE A 102 -17.41 -5.16 1.16
C ILE A 102 -16.85 -4.34 2.32
N ASP A 103 -16.78 -4.91 3.52
CA ASP A 103 -16.23 -4.26 4.71
C ASP A 103 -14.77 -3.86 4.49
N PHE A 104 -13.97 -4.80 3.97
CA PHE A 104 -12.57 -4.58 3.65
C PHE A 104 -12.44 -3.47 2.61
N HIS A 105 -13.14 -3.57 1.48
CA HIS A 105 -13.06 -2.58 0.41
C HIS A 105 -13.48 -1.19 0.89
N THR A 106 -14.59 -1.11 1.63
CA THR A 106 -15.10 0.15 2.19
C THR A 106 -14.05 0.84 3.05
N SER A 107 -13.31 0.08 3.85
CA SER A 107 -12.27 0.61 4.77
C SER A 107 -10.96 0.98 4.05
N HIS A 108 -10.70 0.42 2.86
CA HIS A 108 -9.43 0.57 2.13
C HIS A 108 -9.54 1.40 0.85
N LYS A 109 -10.75 1.75 0.41
CA LYS A 109 -10.97 2.41 -0.89
C LYS A 109 -10.16 3.71 -1.06
N PHE A 110 -9.99 4.50 0.00
CA PHE A 110 -9.19 5.74 -0.07
C PHE A 110 -7.69 5.46 -0.13
N LEU A 111 -7.22 4.36 0.47
CA LEU A 111 -5.86 3.89 0.29
C LEU A 111 -5.64 3.51 -1.17
N ILE A 112 -6.54 2.71 -1.75
CA ILE A 112 -6.48 2.32 -3.17
C ILE A 112 -6.51 3.55 -4.07
N LEU A 113 -7.34 4.56 -3.77
CA LEU A 113 -7.41 5.81 -4.53
C LEU A 113 -6.11 6.61 -4.48
N ALA A 114 -5.44 6.65 -3.32
CA ALA A 114 -4.15 7.32 -3.16
C ALA A 114 -3.06 6.72 -4.06
N HIS A 115 -3.14 5.42 -4.34
CA HIS A 115 -2.16 4.72 -5.18
C HIS A 115 -2.58 4.68 -6.65
N SER A 116 -3.86 4.44 -6.93
CA SER A 116 -4.36 4.34 -8.30
C SER A 116 -5.88 4.57 -8.43
N PRO A 117 -6.29 5.72 -8.99
CA PRO A 117 -7.69 5.97 -9.35
C PRO A 117 -8.28 4.94 -10.31
N ARG A 118 -7.45 4.37 -11.21
CA ARG A 118 -7.87 3.29 -12.11
C ARG A 118 -8.26 2.04 -11.33
N HIS A 119 -7.41 1.57 -10.42
CA HIS A 119 -7.73 0.38 -9.60
C HIS A 119 -8.90 0.65 -8.68
N TYR A 120 -9.02 1.86 -8.11
CA TYR A 120 -10.18 2.26 -7.32
C TYR A 120 -11.50 2.02 -8.08
N GLN A 121 -11.58 2.46 -9.34
CA GLN A 121 -12.77 2.25 -10.17
C GLN A 121 -13.00 0.77 -10.52
N LEU A 122 -11.94 0.05 -10.90
CA LEU A 122 -12.04 -1.38 -11.24
C LEU A 122 -12.50 -2.23 -10.06
N MET A 123 -11.91 -2.00 -8.88
CA MET A 123 -12.22 -2.74 -7.67
C MET A 123 -13.61 -2.39 -7.14
N GLY A 124 -14.03 -1.12 -7.24
CA GLY A 124 -15.41 -0.74 -6.89
C GLY A 124 -16.44 -1.47 -7.75
N LYS A 125 -16.21 -1.57 -9.08
CA LYS A 125 -17.07 -2.37 -9.98
C LYS A 125 -17.03 -3.86 -9.64
N LEU A 126 -15.87 -4.40 -9.29
CA LEU A 126 -15.73 -5.81 -8.91
C LEU A 126 -16.55 -6.13 -7.67
N VAL A 127 -16.47 -5.29 -6.63
CA VAL A 127 -17.24 -5.45 -5.39
C VAL A 127 -18.74 -5.29 -5.62
N ALA A 128 -19.16 -4.32 -6.45
CA ALA A 128 -20.57 -4.15 -6.80
C ALA A 128 -21.14 -5.38 -7.54
N ASN A 129 -20.33 -6.02 -8.38
CA ASN A 129 -20.72 -7.21 -9.16
C ASN A 129 -20.42 -8.54 -8.44
N GLN A 130 -20.16 -8.54 -7.14
CA GLN A 130 -19.77 -9.75 -6.39
C GLN A 130 -20.77 -10.93 -6.50
N ARG A 131 -22.04 -10.69 -6.85
CA ARG A 131 -23.06 -11.74 -7.00
C ARG A 131 -22.89 -12.57 -8.26
N SER A 132 -22.18 -12.08 -9.28
CA SER A 132 -22.07 -12.71 -10.60
C SER A 132 -20.93 -13.72 -10.74
N MET A 133 -20.19 -14.02 -9.68
CA MET A 133 -19.05 -14.94 -9.73
C MET A 133 -18.89 -15.78 -8.45
N PRO A 134 -18.20 -16.94 -8.55
CA PRO A 134 -17.78 -17.74 -7.42
C PRO A 134 -16.97 -16.93 -6.40
N ARG A 135 -17.11 -17.29 -5.13
CA ARG A 135 -16.47 -16.57 -4.02
C ARG A 135 -14.95 -16.56 -4.15
N GLU A 136 -14.31 -17.71 -4.34
CA GLU A 136 -12.83 -17.76 -4.36
C GLU A 136 -12.25 -17.02 -5.57
N GLU A 137 -12.89 -17.13 -6.74
CA GLU A 137 -12.51 -16.35 -7.92
C GLU A 137 -12.56 -14.83 -7.65
N LEU A 138 -13.62 -14.36 -7.00
CA LEU A 138 -13.77 -12.96 -6.60
C LEU A 138 -12.65 -12.51 -5.65
N LEU A 139 -12.35 -13.31 -4.62
CA LEU A 139 -11.34 -12.98 -3.62
C LEU A 139 -9.94 -12.96 -4.23
N ASP A 140 -9.60 -13.94 -5.07
CA ASP A 140 -8.29 -14.00 -5.71
C ASP A 140 -8.10 -12.86 -6.71
N LYS A 141 -9.13 -12.55 -7.51
CA LYS A 141 -9.11 -11.40 -8.42
C LYS A 141 -8.98 -10.08 -7.66
N TYR A 142 -9.69 -9.93 -6.54
CA TYR A 142 -9.58 -8.74 -5.70
C TYR A 142 -8.18 -8.61 -5.08
N GLN A 143 -7.59 -9.71 -4.62
CA GLN A 143 -6.24 -9.74 -4.05
C GLN A 143 -5.18 -9.27 -5.04
N VAL A 144 -5.24 -9.77 -6.29
CA VAL A 144 -4.34 -9.34 -7.36
C VAL A 144 -4.43 -7.83 -7.55
N LEU A 145 -5.65 -7.31 -7.78
CA LEU A 145 -5.87 -5.88 -7.99
C LEU A 145 -5.44 -5.02 -6.80
N LEU A 146 -5.67 -5.49 -5.58
CA LEU A 146 -5.24 -4.80 -4.36
C LEU A 146 -3.72 -4.64 -4.34
N LEU A 147 -2.98 -5.73 -4.56
CA LEU A 147 -1.53 -5.73 -4.44
C LEU A 147 -0.84 -5.03 -5.62
N GLU A 148 -1.41 -5.13 -6.82
CA GLU A 148 -1.02 -4.32 -7.98
C GLU A 148 -1.24 -2.83 -7.73
N SER A 149 -2.39 -2.46 -7.14
CA SER A 149 -2.68 -1.06 -6.85
C SER A 149 -1.68 -0.47 -5.87
N LEU A 150 -1.41 -1.15 -4.75
CA LEU A 150 -0.54 -0.65 -3.69
C LEU A 150 0.94 -0.71 -4.05
N ALA A 151 1.33 -1.49 -5.06
CA ALA A 151 2.70 -1.47 -5.61
C ALA A 151 3.03 -0.16 -6.33
N LEU A 152 2.03 0.60 -6.79
CA LEU A 152 2.24 1.93 -7.36
C LEU A 152 2.46 2.95 -6.24
N LYS A 153 3.38 3.89 -6.42
CA LYS A 153 3.56 4.97 -5.43
C LYS A 153 2.37 5.94 -5.42
N GLY A 154 1.98 6.36 -4.23
CA GLY A 154 1.19 7.56 -4.03
C GLY A 154 1.91 8.78 -4.59
N THR A 155 1.16 9.78 -5.04
CA THR A 155 1.72 11.07 -5.46
C THR A 155 0.99 12.19 -4.74
N PRO A 156 1.60 13.37 -4.55
CA PRO A 156 0.93 14.50 -3.92
C PRO A 156 -0.44 14.78 -4.53
N GLN A 157 -0.54 14.75 -5.87
CA GLN A 157 -1.81 14.95 -6.57
C GLN A 157 -2.88 13.89 -6.22
N LYS A 158 -2.50 12.60 -6.10
CA LYS A 158 -3.44 11.54 -5.72
C LYS A 158 -3.87 11.67 -4.27
N HIS A 159 -2.96 12.04 -3.37
CA HIS A 159 -3.29 12.32 -1.98
C HIS A 159 -4.23 13.52 -1.84
N VAL A 160 -3.97 14.62 -2.55
CA VAL A 160 -4.87 15.78 -2.61
C VAL A 160 -6.28 15.36 -3.04
N ASN A 161 -6.41 14.52 -4.07
CA ASN A 161 -7.70 13.99 -4.49
C ASN A 161 -8.42 13.21 -3.36
N VAL A 162 -7.70 12.38 -2.61
CA VAL A 162 -8.26 11.68 -1.44
C VAL A 162 -8.68 12.64 -0.35
N LEU A 163 -7.84 13.62 0.00
CA LEU A 163 -8.10 14.62 1.04
C LEU A 163 -9.34 15.46 0.69
N GLN A 164 -9.47 15.89 -0.56
CA GLN A 164 -10.64 16.62 -1.07
C GLN A 164 -11.91 15.75 -1.06
N HIS A 165 -11.81 14.47 -1.40
CA HIS A 165 -12.94 13.55 -1.29
C HIS A 165 -13.39 13.41 0.17
N MET A 166 -12.46 13.24 1.11
CA MET A 166 -12.78 13.18 2.54
C MET A 166 -13.39 14.50 3.06
N LEU A 167 -12.88 15.65 2.64
CA LEU A 167 -13.45 16.98 2.95
C LEU A 167 -14.94 17.05 2.57
N GLY A 168 -15.35 16.41 1.48
CA GLY A 168 -16.74 16.36 1.04
C GLY A 168 -17.72 15.77 2.06
N TYR A 169 -17.27 14.89 2.97
CA TYR A 169 -18.12 14.32 4.02
C TYR A 169 -18.53 15.36 5.07
N PHE A 170 -17.77 16.44 5.20
CA PHE A 170 -18.02 17.50 6.18
C PHE A 170 -18.74 18.72 5.60
N LYS A 171 -19.28 18.62 4.37
CA LYS A 171 -19.92 19.75 3.65
C LYS A 171 -20.97 20.51 4.47
N LYS A 172 -21.68 19.82 5.37
CA LYS A 172 -22.73 20.40 6.23
C LYS A 172 -22.28 20.65 7.67
N GLN A 173 -21.01 20.41 7.99
CA GLN A 173 -20.49 20.37 9.36
C GLN A 173 -19.40 21.39 9.62
N LEU A 174 -18.48 21.60 8.67
CA LEU A 174 -17.44 22.62 8.82
C LEU A 174 -18.03 24.01 8.71
N THR A 175 -17.56 24.90 9.56
CA THR A 175 -17.69 26.34 9.38
C THR A 175 -16.92 26.80 8.14
N ALA A 176 -17.20 28.02 7.67
CA ALA A 176 -16.48 28.60 6.54
C ALA A 176 -14.97 28.72 6.82
N ASP A 177 -14.61 29.05 8.06
CA ASP A 177 -13.24 29.20 8.52
C ASP A 177 -12.49 27.86 8.54
N GLU A 178 -13.03 26.84 9.22
CA GLU A 178 -12.45 25.48 9.27
C GLU A 178 -12.27 24.86 7.88
N LYS A 179 -13.22 25.11 6.96
CA LYS A 179 -13.12 24.66 5.58
C LYS A 179 -11.98 25.37 4.85
N THR A 180 -11.79 26.66 5.10
CA THR A 180 -10.74 27.46 4.46
C THR A 180 -9.37 27.00 4.96
N GLU A 181 -9.20 26.87 6.27
CA GLU A 181 -7.98 26.34 6.89
C GLU A 181 -7.59 24.97 6.31
N LEU A 182 -8.54 24.03 6.22
CA LEU A 182 -8.24 22.71 5.67
C LEU A 182 -7.86 22.76 4.18
N LEU A 183 -8.48 23.64 3.39
CA LEU A 183 -8.13 23.81 1.98
C LEU A 183 -6.73 24.43 1.81
N GLU A 184 -6.35 25.38 2.65
CA GLU A 184 -5.02 25.99 2.65
C GLU A 184 -3.95 24.95 2.97
N ILE A 185 -4.15 24.15 4.03
CA ILE A 185 -3.24 23.06 4.42
C ILE A 185 -3.11 22.01 3.31
N ILE A 186 -4.22 21.63 2.64
CA ILE A 186 -4.15 20.73 1.48
C ILE A 186 -3.32 21.37 0.35
N GLY A 187 -3.46 22.67 0.13
CA GLY A 187 -2.68 23.43 -0.86
C GLY A 187 -1.18 23.48 -0.53
N ASP A 188 -0.82 23.69 0.73
CA ASP A 188 0.57 23.67 1.19
C ASP A 188 1.21 22.29 1.03
N TYR A 189 0.45 21.24 1.35
CA TYR A 189 0.89 19.86 1.10
C TYR A 189 1.10 19.60 -0.40
N GLN A 190 0.17 20.06 -1.25
CA GLN A 190 0.29 19.90 -2.71
C GLN A 190 1.56 20.55 -3.26
N ARG A 191 1.96 21.69 -2.71
CA ARG A 191 3.20 22.42 -3.05
C ARG A 191 4.46 21.83 -2.42
N GLY A 192 4.33 20.85 -1.51
CA GLY A 192 5.45 20.24 -0.81
C GLY A 192 6.02 21.11 0.32
N TYR A 193 5.25 22.08 0.83
CA TYR A 193 5.70 22.91 1.96
C TYR A 193 5.54 22.22 3.32
N ILE A 194 4.60 21.27 3.40
CA ILE A 194 4.32 20.50 4.62
C ILE A 194 4.15 19.02 4.28
N PRO A 195 4.41 18.11 5.24
CA PRO A 195 4.27 16.67 5.02
C PRO A 195 2.80 16.24 5.03
N LEU A 196 2.50 15.09 4.44
CA LEU A 196 1.15 14.52 4.34
C LEU A 196 0.46 14.36 5.71
N ILE A 197 1.22 14.11 6.77
CA ILE A 197 0.66 13.92 8.11
C ILE A 197 -0.11 15.13 8.63
N VAL A 198 0.20 16.35 8.17
CA VAL A 198 -0.46 17.58 8.65
C VAL A 198 -1.94 17.61 8.22
N PRO A 199 -2.29 17.57 6.91
CA PRO A 199 -3.70 17.51 6.51
C PRO A 199 -4.40 16.25 7.03
N VAL A 200 -3.70 15.10 7.12
CA VAL A 200 -4.27 13.86 7.68
C VAL A 200 -4.65 14.04 9.15
N SER A 201 -3.83 14.73 9.94
CA SER A 201 -4.09 14.97 11.36
C SER A 201 -5.29 15.90 11.57
N LEU A 202 -5.42 16.95 10.76
CA LEU A 202 -6.58 17.84 10.82
C LEU A 202 -7.86 17.11 10.41
N LEU A 203 -7.82 16.30 9.35
CA LEU A 203 -8.95 15.44 8.99
C LEU A 203 -9.31 14.46 10.12
N ARG A 204 -8.32 13.83 10.76
CA ARG A 204 -8.57 12.95 11.92
C ARG A 204 -9.24 13.69 13.08
N HIS A 205 -8.85 14.94 13.32
CA HIS A 205 -9.52 15.80 14.31
C HIS A 205 -10.99 16.00 13.94
N TYR A 206 -11.30 16.41 12.70
CA TYR A 206 -12.68 16.59 12.25
C TYR A 206 -13.50 15.30 12.26
N VAL A 207 -12.90 14.16 11.89
CA VAL A 207 -13.56 12.84 11.99
C VAL A 207 -14.01 12.53 13.41
N ARG A 208 -13.21 12.91 14.42
CA ARG A 208 -13.55 12.76 15.84
C ARG A 208 -14.59 13.79 16.28
N LYS A 209 -14.35 15.07 16.01
CA LYS A 209 -15.21 16.20 16.41
C LYS A 209 -16.64 16.05 15.92
N TYR A 210 -16.83 15.59 14.69
CA TYR A 210 -18.14 15.44 14.05
C TYR A 210 -18.65 14.00 13.97
N GLU A 211 -17.98 13.07 14.67
CA GLU A 211 -18.36 11.65 14.74
C GLU A 211 -18.63 11.02 13.36
N GLN A 212 -17.77 11.33 12.38
CA GLN A 212 -17.93 10.86 11.00
C GLN A 212 -17.63 9.36 10.87
N SER A 213 -18.62 8.53 11.21
CA SER A 213 -18.54 7.07 11.29
C SER A 213 -17.99 6.41 10.01
N TYR A 214 -18.32 6.97 8.84
CA TYR A 214 -17.80 6.46 7.56
C TYR A 214 -16.28 6.63 7.43
N LEU A 215 -15.76 7.79 7.85
CA LEU A 215 -14.34 8.12 7.77
C LEU A 215 -13.54 7.50 8.92
N GLN A 216 -14.14 7.27 10.09
CA GLN A 216 -13.50 6.59 11.22
C GLN A 216 -12.92 5.21 10.84
N ARG A 217 -13.56 4.52 9.91
CA ARG A 217 -13.14 3.18 9.43
C ARG A 217 -12.07 3.24 8.33
N GLN A 218 -11.72 4.42 7.83
CA GLN A 218 -10.81 4.55 6.68
C GLN A 218 -9.36 4.34 7.10
N VAL A 219 -8.79 3.24 6.62
CA VAL A 219 -7.38 2.89 6.83
C VAL A 219 -6.45 3.96 6.31
N TYR A 220 -6.84 4.73 5.29
CA TYR A 220 -6.03 5.84 4.77
C TYR A 220 -5.62 6.86 5.87
N LEU A 221 -6.45 7.06 6.90
CA LEU A 221 -6.13 7.98 8.00
C LEU A 221 -5.10 7.40 8.98
N ASN A 222 -5.00 6.06 9.05
CA ASN A 222 -4.10 5.32 9.94
C ASN A 222 -3.65 4.00 9.26
N PRO A 223 -2.82 4.06 8.21
CA PRO A 223 -2.49 2.87 7.41
C PRO A 223 -1.56 1.88 8.11
N HIS A 224 -0.77 2.37 9.06
CA HIS A 224 0.22 1.65 9.84
C HIS A 224 0.33 2.30 11.23
N PRO A 225 0.97 1.64 12.21
CA PRO A 225 1.21 2.23 13.53
C PRO A 225 1.91 3.59 13.43
N VAL A 226 1.52 4.54 14.29
CA VAL A 226 2.01 5.93 14.26
C VAL A 226 3.48 6.00 14.67
N GLU A 227 3.92 5.04 15.50
CA GLU A 227 5.27 4.87 16.03
C GLU A 227 6.31 4.70 14.92
N LEU A 228 5.89 4.25 13.72
CA LEU A 228 6.75 4.08 12.56
C LEU A 228 7.11 5.42 11.86
N LYS A 229 6.41 6.52 12.17
CA LYS A 229 6.71 7.89 11.72
C LYS A 229 6.85 8.08 10.19
N LEU A 230 6.21 7.22 9.39
CA LEU A 230 6.46 7.15 7.94
C LEU A 230 5.93 8.35 7.13
N ARG A 231 4.90 9.06 7.62
CA ARG A 231 4.28 10.20 6.91
C ARG A 231 4.81 11.57 7.34
N ASN A 232 5.91 11.60 8.08
CA ASN A 232 6.44 12.82 8.70
C ASN A 232 7.53 13.50 7.85
N HIS A 233 7.73 13.05 6.61
CA HIS A 233 8.78 13.52 5.73
C HIS A 233 8.23 14.48 4.67
N VAL A 234 9.03 15.49 4.33
CA VAL A 234 8.81 16.43 3.21
C VAL A 234 9.69 16.02 2.04
#